data_AF-A0AAW5KGK8-F1
#
_entry.id   AF-A0AAW5KGK8-F1
#
_cell.length_a   1.000
_cell.length_b   1.000
_cell.length_c   1.000
_cell.angle_alpha   90.00
_cell.angle_beta   90.00
_cell.angle_gamma   90.00
#
_symmetry.space_group_name_H-M   'P 1'
#
loop_
_entity.id
_entity.type
_entity.pdbx_description
1 polymer ?
#
loop_
_entity_poly.entity_id
_entity_poly.type
_entity_poly.pdbx_seq_one_letter_code
_entity_poly.pdbx_strand_id
1 'polypeptide(L)' 'MSEKQKEFLVSIGIDPNDELDVIEDKVGDYLTLNCLDENYNPNEEGLMCESILDYIGQL' A
#
# COMPACT_ATOMS: atom_id res chain seq x y z
N MET A 1 8.49 0.85 8.44
CA MET A 1 7.64 1.67 7.56
C MET A 1 8.06 3.11 7.76
N SER A 2 8.27 3.85 6.68
CA SER A 2 8.65 5.28 6.75
C SER A 2 7.45 6.17 7.10
N GLU A 3 7.68 7.40 7.56
CA GLU A 3 6.59 8.35 7.85
C GLU A 3 5.76 8.66 6.59
N LYS A 4 6.39 8.75 5.42
CA LYS A 4 5.66 8.95 4.15
C LYS A 4 4.71 7.80 3.83
N GLN A 5 5.12 6.57 4.08
CA GLN A 5 4.27 5.39 3.90
C GLN A 5 3.09 5.41 4.87
N LYS A 6 3.31 5.80 6.13
CA LYS A 6 2.23 5.96 7.12
C LYS A 6 1.25 7.06 6.74
N GLU A 7 1.75 8.22 6.29
CA GLU A 7 0.91 9.32 5.80
C GLU A 7 0.05 8.88 4.61
N PHE A 8 0.64 8.10 3.69
CA PHE A 8 -0.10 7.51 2.58
C PHE A 8 -1.19 6.55 3.05
N LEU A 9 -0.89 5.60 3.96
CA LEU A 9 -1.90 4.70 4.54
C LEU A 9 -3.10 5.47 5.09
N VAL A 10 -2.84 6.53 5.87
CA VAL A 10 -3.90 7.39 6.42
C VAL A 10 -4.73 8.05 5.31
N SER A 11 -4.08 8.50 4.23
CA SER A 11 -4.77 9.15 3.10
C SER A 11 -5.73 8.23 2.35
N ILE A 12 -5.46 6.91 2.34
CA ILE A 12 -6.30 5.89 1.70
C ILE A 12 -7.21 5.16 2.71
N GLY A 13 -7.29 5.64 3.96
CA GLY A 13 -8.20 5.14 4.98
C GLY A 13 -7.72 3.89 5.73
N ILE A 14 -6.41 3.63 5.74
CA ILE A 14 -5.79 2.52 6.46
C ILE A 14 -5.07 3.07 7.72
N ASP A 15 -5.28 2.44 8.88
CA ASP A 15 -4.58 2.83 10.10
C ASP A 15 -3.16 2.23 10.07
N PRO A 16 -2.08 3.05 10.12
CA PRO A 16 -0.71 2.55 10.14
C PRO A 16 -0.34 1.79 11.44
N ASN A 17 -1.24 1.74 12.44
CA ASN A 17 -1.08 0.97 13.67
C ASN A 17 -1.86 -0.35 13.66
N ASP A 18 -2.58 -0.69 12.58
CA ASP A 18 -3.17 -2.01 12.40
C ASP A 18 -2.08 -3.10 12.36
N GLU A 19 -2.49 -4.37 12.53
CA GLU A 19 -1.59 -5.52 12.35
C GLU A 19 -1.06 -5.56 10.91
N LEU A 20 0.18 -6.04 10.72
CA LEU A 20 0.86 -5.95 9.42
C LEU A 20 0.17 -6.76 8.32
N ASP A 21 -0.43 -7.89 8.67
CA ASP A 21 -1.26 -8.71 7.76
C ASP A 21 -2.52 -7.96 7.33
N VAL A 22 -3.17 -7.24 8.26
CA VAL A 22 -4.32 -6.37 7.95
C VAL A 22 -3.91 -5.22 7.02
N ILE A 23 -2.73 -4.62 7.24
CA ILE A 23 -2.21 -3.58 6.36
C ILE A 23 -1.87 -4.16 4.98
N GLU A 24 -1.21 -5.32 4.93
CA GLU A 24 -0.86 -6.01 3.69
C GLU A 24 -2.10 -6.29 2.83
N ASP A 25 -3.14 -6.89 3.42
CA ASP A 25 -4.41 -7.18 2.75
C ASP A 25 -5.06 -5.91 2.18
N LYS A 26 -5.22 -4.87 3.01
CA LYS A 26 -5.88 -3.62 2.59
C LYS A 26 -5.08 -2.86 1.52
N VAL A 27 -3.76 -2.85 1.61
CA VAL A 27 -2.89 -2.21 0.61
C VAL A 27 -2.92 -2.99 -0.70
N GLY A 28 -2.90 -4.32 -0.65
CA GLY A 28 -3.04 -5.18 -1.83
C GLY A 28 -4.37 -4.98 -2.55
N ASP A 29 -5.46 -4.87 -1.80
CA ASP A 29 -6.78 -4.53 -2.33
C ASP A 29 -6.80 -3.13 -2.97
N TYR A 30 -6.26 -2.12 -2.28
CA TYR A 30 -6.21 -0.75 -2.81
C TYR A 30 -5.41 -0.68 -4.11
N LEU A 31 -4.22 -1.30 -4.14
CA LEU A 31 -3.35 -1.40 -5.32
C LEU A 31 -4.12 -1.98 -6.51
N THR A 32 -4.77 -3.13 -6.32
CA THR A 32 -5.45 -3.86 -7.40
C THR A 32 -6.69 -3.12 -7.90
N LEU A 33 -7.44 -2.46 -7.02
CA LEU A 33 -8.70 -1.80 -7.35
C LEU A 33 -8.54 -0.39 -7.91
N ASN A 34 -7.46 0.33 -7.55
CA ASN A 34 -7.35 1.77 -7.81
C ASN A 34 -6.06 2.20 -8.52
N CYS A 35 -4.99 1.40 -8.48
CA CYS A 35 -3.67 1.90 -8.85
C CYS A 35 -3.11 1.33 -10.16
N LEU A 36 -3.78 0.34 -10.76
CA LEU A 36 -3.31 -0.31 -11.99
C LEU A 36 -4.01 0.26 -13.23
N ASP A 37 -3.23 0.51 -14.29
CA ASP A 37 -3.75 0.87 -15.62
C ASP A 37 -4.24 -0.36 -16.40
N GLU A 38 -4.72 -0.16 -17.63
CA GLU A 38 -5.20 -1.24 -18.51
C GLU A 38 -4.15 -2.31 -18.85
N ASN A 39 -2.87 -2.01 -18.63
CA ASN A 39 -1.74 -2.89 -18.85
C ASN A 39 -1.16 -3.44 -17.53
N TYR A 40 -1.86 -3.26 -16.41
CA TYR A 40 -1.41 -3.64 -15.07
C TYR A 40 -0.15 -2.93 -14.58
N ASN A 41 0.17 -1.75 -15.11
CA ASN A 41 1.25 -0.93 -14.57
C ASN A 41 0.74 -0.09 -13.40
N PRO A 42 1.51 0.02 -12.30
CA PRO A 42 1.17 0.89 -11.19
C PRO A 42 1.33 2.37 -11.57
N ASN A 43 0.39 3.19 -11.10
CA ASN A 43 0.55 4.65 -11.05
C ASN A 43 1.41 5.08 -9.84
N GLU A 44 1.52 6.38 -9.57
CA GLU A 44 2.33 6.90 -8.45
C GLU A 44 1.90 6.36 -7.07
N GLU A 45 0.59 6.20 -6.84
CA GLU A 45 0.07 5.59 -5.61
C GLU A 45 0.33 4.08 -5.58
N GLY A 46 0.28 3.42 -6.74
CA GLY A 46 0.62 2.01 -6.88
C GLY A 46 2.06 1.72 -6.50
N LEU A 47 3.00 2.57 -6.93
CA LEU A 47 4.41 2.47 -6.53
C LEU A 47 4.58 2.66 -5.01
N MET A 48 3.76 3.52 -4.38
CA MET A 48 3.76 3.66 -2.93
C MET A 48 3.22 2.40 -2.25
N CYS A 49 2.13 1.82 -2.76
CA CYS A 49 1.57 0.55 -2.27
C CYS A 49 2.61 -0.58 -2.36
N GLU A 50 3.24 -0.76 -3.51
CA GLU A 50 4.31 -1.75 -3.73
C GLU A 50 5.46 -1.55 -2.73
N SER A 51 5.89 -0.31 -2.47
CA SER A 51 6.94 -0.04 -1.49
C SER A 51 6.56 -0.45 -0.05
N ILE A 52 5.27 -0.43 0.28
CA ILE A 52 4.74 -0.83 1.59
C ILE A 52 4.69 -2.36 1.67
N LEU A 53 4.18 -3.01 0.63
CA LEU A 53 4.15 -4.48 0.53
C LEU A 53 5.56 -5.06 0.59
N ASP A 54 6.52 -4.45 -0.12
CA ASP A 54 7.95 -4.80 -0.05
C ASP A 54 8.51 -4.65 1.36
N TYR A 55 8.14 -3.58 2.08
CA TYR A 55 8.57 -3.39 3.47
C TYR A 55 8.02 -4.49 4.39
N ILE A 56 6.75 -4.88 4.22
CA ILE A 56 6.11 -5.91 5.05
C ILE A 56 6.70 -7.29 4.75
N GLY A 57 6.84 -7.65 3.47
CA GLY A 57 7.36 -8.96 3.05
C GLY A 57 8.84 -9.19 3.34
N GLN A 58 9.59 -8.17 3.76
CA GLN A 58 11.00 -8.26 4.16
C GLN A 58 11.21 -8.48 5.67
N LEU A 59 10.15 -8.46 6.47
CA LEU A 59 10.19 -8.71 7.92
C LEU A 59 10.12 -10.21 8.25
#